data_AF-A0A832K8B3-F1
#
_entry.id   AF-A0A832K8B3-F1
#
_cell.length_a   1.000
_cell.length_b   1.000
_cell.length_c   1.000
_cell.angle_alpha   90.00
_cell.angle_beta   90.00
_cell.angle_gamma   90.00
#
_symmetry.space_group_name_H-M   'P 1'
#
loop_
_entity.id
_entity.type
_entity.pdbx_description
1 polymer ?
#
loop_
_entity_poly.entity_id
_entity_poly.type
_entity_poly.pdbx_seq_one_letter_code
_entity_poly.pdbx_strand_id
1 'polypeptide(L)'
;MRIPESEKRVTWIVSAATGMTLGLTALINALYLKAPLVLTVDELMFLALMVAIFPPAVVNLLDGRWRNAVDNAIPKFLRELSEAGRTGVTLTRAIELAS
;
A
#
# COMPACT_ATOMS: atom_id res chain seq x y z
N MET A 1 -9.94 1.10 -3.18
CA MET A 1 -9.27 0.92 -4.48
C MET A 1 -8.38 -0.31 -4.35
N ARG A 2 -8.55 -1.31 -5.21
CA ARG A 2 -7.70 -2.51 -5.21
C ARG A 2 -6.33 -2.11 -5.71
N ILE A 3 -5.29 -2.28 -4.91
CA ILE A 3 -3.92 -2.06 -5.36
C ILE A 3 -3.46 -3.37 -6.02
N PRO A 4 -3.09 -3.38 -7.31
CA PRO A 4 -2.62 -4.59 -7.95
C PRO A 4 -1.28 -5.05 -7.33
N GLU A 5 -1.09 -6.36 -7.25
CA GLU A 5 0.12 -6.97 -6.66
C GLU A 5 1.42 -6.50 -7.34
N SER A 6 1.34 -6.10 -8.62
CA SER A 6 2.44 -5.47 -9.36
C SER A 6 2.84 -4.11 -8.80
N GLU A 7 1.89 -3.23 -8.49
CA GLU A 7 2.15 -1.92 -7.89
C GLU A 7 2.68 -2.04 -6.45
N LYS A 8 2.22 -3.05 -5.73
CA LYS A 8 2.71 -3.37 -4.38
C LYS A 8 4.18 -3.78 -4.40
N ARG A 9 4.56 -4.63 -5.36
CA ARG A 9 5.95 -5.05 -5.58
C ARG A 9 6.83 -3.90 -6.06
N VAL A 10 6.34 -3.05 -6.97
CA VAL A 10 7.06 -1.85 -7.43
C VAL A 10 7.29 -0.88 -6.27
N THR A 11 6.27 -0.64 -5.43
CA THR A 11 6.43 0.25 -4.26
C THR A 11 7.48 -0.29 -3.30
N TRP A 12 7.52 -1.61 -3.09
CA TRP A 12 8.53 -2.23 -2.24
C TRP A 12 9.95 -2.09 -2.82
N ILE A 13 10.12 -2.34 -4.12
CA ILE A 13 11.40 -2.20 -4.82
C ILE A 13 11.87 -0.75 -4.80
N VAL A 14 10.99 0.20 -5.10
CA VAL A 14 11.31 1.64 -5.11
C VAL A 14 11.69 2.11 -3.71
N SER A 15 10.91 1.73 -2.68
CA SER A 15 11.21 2.12 -1.29
C SER A 15 12.52 1.53 -0.80
N ALA A 16 12.80 0.27 -1.13
CA ALA A 16 14.07 -0.38 -0.80
C ALA A 16 15.25 0.28 -1.53
N ALA A 17 15.10 0.62 -2.82
CA ALA A 17 16.14 1.30 -3.59
C ALA A 17 16.42 2.72 -3.07
N THR A 18 15.37 3.48 -2.72
CA THR A 18 15.50 4.82 -2.14
C THR A 18 16.13 4.77 -0.73
N GLY A 19 15.73 3.80 0.10
CA GLY A 19 16.36 3.59 1.41
C GLY A 19 17.84 3.19 1.30
N MET A 20 18.17 2.31 0.36
CA MET A 20 19.53 1.82 0.15
C MET A 20 20.46 2.91 -0.39
N THR A 21 19.98 3.77 -1.29
CA THR A 21 20.76 4.91 -1.80
C THR A 21 21.04 5.95 -0.71
N LEU A 22 20.06 6.27 0.14
CA LEU A 22 20.26 7.15 1.30
C LEU A 22 21.21 6.54 2.33
N GLY A 23 21.08 5.25 2.64
CA GLY A 23 21.95 4.53 3.56
C GLY A 23 23.41 4.45 3.07
N LEU A 24 23.63 4.17 1.78
CA LEU A 24 24.97 4.19 1.17
C LEU A 24 25.58 5.58 1.21
N THR A 25 24.78 6.62 0.95
CA THR A 25 25.24 8.01 1.02
C THR A 25 25.66 8.40 2.44
N ALA A 26 24.89 8.00 3.45
CA ALA A 26 25.22 8.20 4.86
C ALA A 26 26.49 7.45 5.27
N LEU A 27 26.64 6.18 4.86
CA LEU A 27 27.80 5.35 5.17
C LEU A 27 29.09 5.89 4.54
N ILE A 28 29.04 6.28 3.26
CA ILE A 28 30.20 6.85 2.54
C ILE A 28 30.62 8.18 3.19
N ASN A 29 29.65 9.00 3.60
CA ASN A 29 29.95 10.26 4.27
C ASN A 29 30.57 10.06 5.66
N ALA A 30 30.09 9.06 6.42
CA ALA A 30 30.62 8.73 7.73
C ALA A 30 32.06 8.18 7.68
N LEU A 31 32.39 7.39 6.65
CA LEU A 31 33.69 6.72 6.53
C LEU A 31 34.78 7.56 5.85
N TYR A 32 34.45 8.35 4.83
CA TYR A 32 35.45 8.99 3.96
C TYR A 32 35.46 10.52 3.96
N LEU A 33 34.30 11.19 3.96
CA LEU A 33 34.27 12.62 3.58
C LEU A 33 34.38 13.59 4.75
N LYS A 34 33.87 13.26 5.95
CA LYS A 34 33.70 14.22 7.08
C LYS A 34 33.23 15.60 6.61
N ALA A 35 32.42 15.64 5.54
CA ALA A 35 31.97 16.87 4.94
C ALA A 35 30.84 17.45 5.81
N PRO A 36 30.72 18.77 5.92
CA PRO A 36 29.59 19.39 6.59
C PRO A 36 28.34 19.15 5.74
N LEU A 37 27.62 18.07 6.04
CA LEU A 37 26.29 17.84 5.48
C LEU A 37 25.29 18.73 6.21
N VAL A 38 24.24 19.11 5.47
CA VAL A 38 23.11 19.89 6.00
C VAL A 38 22.39 19.15 7.13
N LEU A 39 22.48 17.81 7.17
CA LEU A 39 21.96 16.95 8.25
C LEU A 39 23.09 16.13 8.86
N THR A 40 23.01 15.88 10.16
CA THR A 40 23.94 14.97 10.84
C THR A 40 23.79 13.54 10.35
N VAL A 41 24.86 12.74 10.49
CA VAL A 41 24.90 11.34 10.02
C VAL A 41 23.77 10.51 10.64
N ASP A 42 23.47 10.73 11.93
CA ASP A 42 22.39 10.04 12.63
C ASP A 42 21.00 10.39 12.05
N GLU A 43 20.73 11.69 11.82
CA GLU A 43 19.47 12.14 11.22
C GLU A 43 19.25 11.55 9.82
N LEU A 44 20.31 11.49 9.01
CA LEU A 44 20.28 10.86 7.68
C LEU A 44 19.98 9.36 7.76
N MET A 45 20.54 8.67 8.76
CA MET A 45 20.29 7.25 8.98
C MET A 45 18.85 6.99 9.42
N PHE A 46 18.31 7.83 10.33
CA PHE A 46 16.91 7.77 10.74
C PHE A 46 15.97 8.07 9.58
N LEU A 47 16.28 9.08 8.76
CA LEU A 47 15.46 9.47 7.62
C LEU A 47 15.47 8.39 6.52
N ALA A 48 16.61 7.77 6.25
CA ALA A 48 16.73 6.63 5.33
C ALA A 48 15.84 5.46 5.78
N LEU A 49 15.86 5.13 7.07
CA LEU A 49 15.05 4.06 7.63
C LEU A 49 13.55 4.39 7.62
N MET A 50 13.20 5.64 7.92
CA MET A 50 11.83 6.14 7.87
C MET A 50 11.27 6.08 6.45
N VAL A 51 12.02 6.55 5.46
CA VAL A 51 11.62 6.52 4.04
C VAL A 51 11.60 5.11 3.48
N ALA A 52 12.42 4.19 3.98
CA ALA A 52 12.39 2.80 3.56
C ALA A 52 11.13 2.06 4.06
N ILE A 53 10.67 2.33 5.28
CA ILE A 53 9.59 1.57 5.94
C ILE A 53 8.23 2.23 5.73
N PHE A 54 8.16 3.56 5.71
CA PHE A 54 6.90 4.29 5.73
C PHE A 54 6.05 4.08 4.46
N PRO A 55 6.59 4.23 3.22
CA PRO A 55 5.80 4.01 2.00
C PRO A 55 5.24 2.59 1.86
N PRO A 56 6.00 1.49 2.07
CA PRO A 56 5.44 0.14 1.95
C PRO A 56 4.44 -0.17 3.06
N ALA A 57 4.60 0.39 4.26
CA ALA A 57 3.64 0.24 5.34
C ALA A 57 2.28 0.87 5.01
N VAL A 58 2.27 2.09 4.45
CA VAL A 58 1.04 2.78 4.05
C VAL A 58 0.29 2.00 2.97
N VAL A 59 0.99 1.49 1.96
CA VAL A 59 0.37 0.68 0.90
C VAL A 59 -0.25 -0.59 1.46
N ASN A 60 0.43 -1.28 2.39
CA ASN A 60 -0.13 -2.46 3.05
C ASN A 60 -1.39 -2.15 3.87
N LEU A 61 -1.40 -1.00 4.56
CA LEU A 61 -2.56 -0.55 5.34
C LEU A 61 -3.77 -0.25 4.46
N LEU A 62 -3.57 0.45 3.34
CA LEU A 62 -4.64 0.77 2.41
C LEU A 62 -5.22 -0.48 1.74
N ASP A 63 -4.35 -1.40 1.33
CA ASP A 63 -4.75 -2.68 0.76
C ASP A 63 -5.59 -3.50 1.75
N GLY A 64 -5.13 -3.61 3.01
CA GLY A 64 -5.87 -4.29 4.06
C GLY A 64 -7.24 -3.67 4.33
N ARG A 65 -7.34 -2.33 4.35
CA ARG A 65 -8.63 -1.65 4.54
C ARG A 65 -9.58 -1.89 3.38
N TRP A 66 -9.08 -1.90 2.14
CA TRP A 66 -9.92 -2.21 0.97
C TRP A 66 -10.40 -3.65 0.99
N ARG A 67 -9.52 -4.61 1.32
CA ARG A 67 -9.85 -6.03 1.41
C ARG A 67 -10.96 -6.29 2.44
N ASN A 68 -10.81 -5.72 3.63
CA ASN A 68 -11.82 -5.81 4.68
C ASN A 68 -13.15 -5.16 4.27
N ALA A 69 -13.12 -4.05 3.52
CA ALA A 69 -14.35 -3.42 3.03
C ALA A 69 -15.09 -4.31 2.01
N VAL A 70 -14.34 -4.98 1.13
CA VAL A 70 -14.90 -5.92 0.14
C VAL A 70 -15.45 -7.17 0.82
N ASP A 71 -14.68 -7.78 1.74
CA ASP A 71 -15.10 -9.00 2.43
C ASP A 71 -16.39 -8.80 3.23
N ASN A 72 -16.58 -7.61 3.82
CA ASN A 72 -17.82 -7.26 4.50
C ASN A 72 -19.00 -6.96 3.55
N ALA A 73 -18.72 -6.54 2.31
CA ALA A 73 -19.75 -6.22 1.32
C ALA A 73 -20.31 -7.48 0.61
N ILE A 74 -19.51 -8.53 0.46
CA ILE A 74 -19.90 -9.75 -0.27
C ILE A 74 -21.16 -10.43 0.31
N PRO A 75 -21.29 -10.69 1.62
CA PRO A 75 -22.48 -11.35 2.16
C PRO A 75 -23.76 -10.54 1.95
N LYS A 76 -23.66 -9.20 2.05
CA LYS A 76 -24.77 -8.28 1.82
C LYS A 76 -25.23 -8.35 0.36
N PHE A 77 -24.29 -8.30 -0.58
CA PHE A 77 -24.56 -8.43 -2.01
C PHE A 77 -25.25 -9.76 -2.34
N LEU A 78 -24.76 -10.89 -1.80
CA LEU A 78 -25.36 -12.20 -2.04
C LEU A 78 -26.79 -12.29 -1.51
N ARG A 79 -27.08 -11.65 -0.36
CA ARG A 79 -28.43 -11.58 0.18
C ARG A 79 -29.36 -10.78 -0.74
N GLU A 80 -28.96 -9.59 -1.15
CA GLU A 80 -29.75 -8.72 -2.05
C GLU A 80 -30.00 -9.39 -3.41
N LEU A 81 -29.00 -10.08 -3.96
CA LEU A 81 -29.14 -10.87 -5.18
C LEU A 81 -30.16 -12.01 -5.03
N SER A 82 -30.15 -12.70 -3.87
CA SER A 82 -31.10 -13.79 -3.59
C SER A 82 -32.54 -13.29 -3.41
N GLU A 83 -32.71 -12.12 -2.78
CA GLU A 83 -34.02 -11.47 -2.61
C GLU A 83 -34.55 -11.00 -3.98
N ALA A 84 -33.71 -10.37 -4.81
CA ALA A 84 -34.07 -9.96 -6.16
C ALA A 84 -34.44 -11.15 -7.06
N GLY A 85 -33.68 -12.25 -7.02
CA GLY A 85 -34.01 -13.49 -7.73
C GLY A 85 -35.35 -14.08 -7.28
N ARG A 86 -35.67 -14.00 -5.99
CA ARG A 86 -36.94 -14.47 -5.42
C ARG A 86 -38.14 -13.59 -5.81
N THR A 87 -37.89 -12.33 -6.18
CA THR A 87 -38.91 -11.43 -6.76
C THR A 87 -39.12 -11.61 -8.27
N GLY A 88 -38.44 -12.58 -8.90
CA GLY A 88 -38.57 -12.87 -10.34
C GLY A 88 -37.85 -11.88 -11.26
N VAL A 89 -36.96 -11.06 -10.70
CA VAL A 89 -36.16 -10.10 -11.45
C VAL A 89 -35.02 -10.84 -12.17
N THR A 90 -34.73 -10.45 -13.42
CA THR A 90 -33.65 -11.07 -14.20
C THR A 90 -32.29 -10.86 -13.50
N LEU A 91 -31.38 -11.83 -13.63
CA LEU A 91 -30.07 -11.80 -12.97
C LEU A 91 -29.29 -10.51 -13.26
N THR A 92 -29.38 -10.01 -14.49
CA THR A 92 -28.74 -8.76 -14.92
C THR A 92 -29.26 -7.54 -14.14
N ARG A 93 -30.58 -7.46 -13.96
CA ARG A 93 -31.24 -6.37 -13.23
C ARG A 93 -31.03 -6.51 -11.71
N ALA A 94 -30.93 -7.73 -11.21
CA ALA A 94 -30.62 -8.00 -9.82
C ALA A 94 -29.19 -7.55 -9.45
N ILE A 95 -28.23 -7.71 -10.38
CA ILE A 95 -26.86 -7.20 -10.21
C ILE A 95 -26.84 -5.66 -10.15
N GLU A 96 -27.60 -4.99 -11.03
CA GLU A 96 -27.74 -3.51 -11.00
C GLU A 96 -28.38 -2.98 -9.71
N LEU A 97 -29.24 -3.76 -9.06
CA LEU A 97 -29.91 -3.37 -7.82
C LEU A 97 -29.05 -3.58 -6.57
N ALA A 98 -28.06 -4.47 -6.63
CA ALA A 98 -27.21 -4.85 -5.50
C ALA A 98 -25.79 -4.21 -5.55
N SER A 99 -25.44 -3.54 -6.66
CA SER A 99 -24.17 -2.81 -6.86
C SER A 99 -24.18 -1.43 -6.22
#